data_AF-A8Q3J1-F1
#
_entry.id   AF-A8Q3J1-F1
#
_cell.length_a   1.000
_cell.length_b   1.000
_cell.length_c   1.000
_cell.angle_alpha   90.00
_cell.angle_beta   90.00
_cell.angle_gamma   90.00
#
_symmetry.space_group_name_H-M   'P 1'
#
loop_
_entity.id
_entity.type
_entity.pdbx_description
1 polymer ?
#
loop_
_entity_poly.entity_id
_entity_poly.type
_entity_poly.pdbx_seq_one_letter_code
_entity_poly.pdbx_strand_id
1 'polypeptide(L)'
;MGHTQNMEHKIYKRTFGEWCDSIWIHRSFVGELLIPLFCSIMTANVDAVRSMPAAEVLDYVARTFLYDHYTVQGGVSQVVDGLSFYLSPSQKRVGVTITDVFPQHVNDKRQFGLRFTTADGEQMEATFDHIVFASQATQTARMLEMYYHHLSRSSGNFLSSPHSQRCRQQLESLRRMRYEKSTVVCHTDTTILPPKQEHWRDLNLVSPLNPHSPDASFTMATHIIWRTSDEVVMQTTNPLPYLFPLEHTWISKSTFERFVLTLQGRDARQSFFLTRGAKHGRPTSVLGPLQGPPEAPVHVHSQREACAPFRSEGGFWFCGSWSYGVPLLEGAFLVVH
;
A
#
# COMPACT_ATOMS: atom_id res chain seq x y z
N MET A 1 14.71 17.66 -10.19
CA MET A 1 14.06 16.41 -10.63
C MET A 1 12.99 16.72 -11.69
N GLY A 2 13.38 17.11 -12.90
CA GLY A 2 12.45 17.62 -13.92
C GLY A 2 11.81 16.53 -14.79
N HIS A 3 12.59 15.53 -15.20
CA HIS A 3 12.11 14.52 -16.16
C HIS A 3 11.27 13.41 -15.53
N THR A 4 11.49 13.07 -14.25
CA THR A 4 10.69 12.08 -13.50
C THR A 4 9.27 12.58 -13.20
N GLN A 5 9.03 13.89 -13.29
CA GLN A 5 7.72 14.50 -13.06
C GLN A 5 7.05 15.00 -14.35
N ASN A 6 7.76 14.99 -15.48
CA ASN A 6 7.22 15.41 -16.76
C ASN A 6 6.51 14.21 -17.42
N MET A 7 5.18 14.25 -17.45
CA MET A 7 4.33 13.20 -18.03
C MET A 7 4.62 12.93 -19.51
N GLU A 8 5.16 13.91 -20.24
CA GLU A 8 5.52 13.75 -21.65
C GLU A 8 6.91 13.16 -21.86
N HIS A 9 7.75 13.16 -20.83
CA HIS A 9 9.10 12.63 -20.96
C HIS A 9 9.09 11.10 -21.03
N LYS A 10 9.96 10.53 -21.89
CA LYS A 10 10.08 9.08 -22.10
C LYS A 10 10.24 8.26 -20.82
N ILE A 11 10.95 8.81 -19.81
CA ILE A 11 11.21 8.12 -18.54
C ILE A 11 9.94 7.92 -17.71
N TYR A 12 8.96 8.83 -17.86
CA TYR A 12 7.68 8.74 -17.18
C TYR A 12 6.83 7.61 -17.78
N LYS A 13 6.96 7.35 -19.08
CA LYS A 13 6.15 6.35 -19.78
C LYS A 13 6.79 4.95 -19.80
N ARG A 14 8.00 4.79 -19.27
CA ARG A 14 8.77 3.53 -19.27
C ARG A 14 8.72 2.80 -17.94
N THR A 15 8.82 1.49 -18.04
CA THR A 15 9.13 0.61 -16.91
C THR A 15 10.61 0.70 -16.53
N PHE A 16 10.93 0.30 -15.30
CA PHE A 16 12.28 0.29 -14.77
C PHE A 16 13.16 -0.71 -15.52
N GLY A 17 12.61 -1.85 -15.91
CA GLY A 17 13.28 -2.84 -16.77
C GLY A 17 13.69 -2.25 -18.12
N GLU A 18 12.74 -1.60 -18.83
CA GLU A 18 13.05 -0.93 -20.10
C GLU A 18 14.09 0.18 -19.95
N TRP A 19 14.07 0.90 -18.83
CA TRP A 19 15.09 1.90 -18.54
C TRP A 19 16.46 1.24 -18.32
N CYS A 20 16.56 0.23 -17.47
CA CYS A 20 17.77 -0.55 -17.21
C CYS A 20 18.37 -1.18 -18.47
N ASP A 21 17.52 -1.68 -19.38
CA ASP A 21 17.98 -2.30 -20.63
C ASP A 21 18.47 -1.26 -21.65
N SER A 22 18.10 0.01 -21.48
CA SER A 22 18.43 1.10 -22.40
C SER A 22 19.66 1.93 -22.00
N ILE A 23 20.20 1.72 -20.80
CA ILE A 23 21.35 2.47 -20.27
C ILE A 23 22.65 1.67 -20.42
N TRP A 24 23.77 2.37 -20.37
CA TRP A 24 25.11 1.81 -20.56
C TRP A 24 25.68 1.19 -19.28
N ILE A 25 24.83 0.57 -18.45
CA ILE A 25 25.24 -0.11 -17.23
C ILE A 25 25.41 -1.61 -17.52
N HIS A 26 26.49 -2.21 -17.00
CA HIS A 26 26.80 -3.61 -17.24
C HIS A 26 25.67 -4.52 -16.71
N ARG A 27 25.32 -5.56 -17.49
CA ARG A 27 24.18 -6.46 -17.17
C ARG A 27 24.33 -7.15 -15.81
N SER A 28 25.55 -7.55 -15.43
CA SER A 28 25.81 -8.14 -14.11
C SER A 28 25.51 -7.17 -12.98
N PHE A 29 25.83 -5.87 -13.11
CA PHE A 29 25.47 -4.90 -12.09
C PHE A 29 23.94 -4.80 -11.94
N VAL A 30 23.22 -4.76 -13.05
CA VAL A 30 21.74 -4.70 -13.04
C VAL A 30 21.15 -5.96 -12.41
N GLY A 31 21.57 -7.14 -12.88
CA GLY A 31 20.97 -8.42 -12.51
C GLY A 31 21.40 -8.97 -11.15
N GLU A 32 22.64 -8.71 -10.73
CA GLU A 32 23.23 -9.32 -9.53
C GLU A 32 23.19 -8.38 -8.32
N LEU A 33 23.04 -7.07 -8.53
CA LEU A 33 23.02 -6.08 -7.45
C LEU A 33 21.76 -5.20 -7.48
N LEU A 34 21.52 -4.46 -8.55
CA LEU A 34 20.48 -3.42 -8.59
C LEU A 34 19.08 -4.00 -8.41
N ILE A 35 18.72 -5.00 -9.23
CA ILE A 35 17.40 -5.63 -9.18
C ILE A 35 17.18 -6.36 -7.85
N PRO A 36 18.11 -7.22 -7.38
CA PRO A 36 17.96 -7.87 -6.07
C PRO A 36 17.77 -6.90 -4.89
N LEU A 37 18.50 -5.79 -4.90
CA LEU A 37 18.34 -4.74 -3.89
C LEU A 37 16.92 -4.18 -3.88
N PHE A 38 16.36 -3.86 -5.07
CA PHE A 38 14.98 -3.38 -5.16
C PHE A 38 13.95 -4.46 -4.82
N CYS A 39 14.20 -5.72 -5.16
CA CYS A 39 13.34 -6.84 -4.73
C CYS A 39 13.26 -6.89 -3.20
N SER A 40 14.38 -6.68 -2.50
CA SER A 40 14.42 -6.59 -1.04
C SER A 40 13.68 -5.37 -0.49
N ILE A 41 13.97 -4.15 -1.00
CA ILE A 41 13.35 -2.91 -0.50
C ILE A 41 11.83 -2.93 -0.70
N MET A 42 11.40 -3.38 -1.87
CA MET A 42 9.98 -3.38 -2.26
C MET A 42 9.25 -4.66 -1.85
N THR A 43 9.97 -5.67 -1.36
CA THR A 43 9.46 -7.03 -1.07
C THR A 43 8.66 -7.62 -2.23
N ALA A 44 9.19 -7.45 -3.44
CA ALA A 44 8.58 -7.84 -4.71
C ALA A 44 9.52 -8.74 -5.51
N ASN A 45 8.96 -9.55 -6.42
CA ASN A 45 9.77 -10.39 -7.31
C ASN A 45 10.46 -9.57 -8.42
N VAL A 46 11.34 -10.22 -9.17
CA VAL A 46 12.10 -9.60 -10.26
C VAL A 46 11.19 -8.97 -11.31
N ASP A 47 10.15 -9.68 -11.75
CA ASP A 47 9.24 -9.19 -12.79
C ASP A 47 8.46 -7.96 -12.32
N ALA A 48 8.00 -7.98 -11.07
CA ALA A 48 7.32 -6.87 -10.42
C ALA A 48 8.22 -5.63 -10.38
N VAL A 49 9.45 -5.75 -9.88
CA VAL A 49 10.44 -4.66 -9.85
C VAL A 49 10.72 -4.12 -11.25
N ARG A 50 10.95 -5.00 -12.23
CA ARG A 50 11.19 -4.58 -13.63
C ARG A 50 9.98 -3.86 -14.23
N SER A 51 8.76 -4.23 -13.84
CA SER A 51 7.51 -3.61 -14.32
C SER A 51 7.18 -2.27 -13.67
N MET A 52 7.92 -1.86 -12.62
CA MET A 52 7.65 -0.60 -11.93
C MET A 52 7.91 0.60 -12.84
N PRO A 53 7.20 1.73 -12.66
CA PRO A 53 7.52 2.96 -13.37
C PRO A 53 8.96 3.42 -13.11
N ALA A 54 9.75 3.66 -14.16
CA ALA A 54 11.14 4.08 -14.02
C ALA A 54 11.25 5.43 -13.30
N ALA A 55 10.35 6.36 -13.60
CA ALA A 55 10.35 7.69 -12.99
C ALA A 55 10.31 7.62 -11.45
N GLU A 56 9.39 6.84 -10.88
CA GLU A 56 9.21 6.69 -9.43
C GLU A 56 10.39 5.99 -8.76
N VAL A 57 10.94 4.94 -9.37
CA VAL A 57 12.12 4.24 -8.84
C VAL A 57 13.32 5.18 -8.79
N LEU A 58 13.56 5.94 -9.85
CA LEU A 58 14.68 6.88 -9.93
C LEU A 58 14.48 8.10 -9.04
N ASP A 59 13.25 8.60 -8.91
CA ASP A 59 12.91 9.69 -8.00
C ASP A 59 13.10 9.25 -6.54
N TYR A 60 12.73 8.01 -6.20
CA TYR A 60 13.02 7.41 -4.89
C TYR A 60 14.53 7.41 -4.62
N VAL A 61 15.35 6.83 -5.50
CA VAL A 61 16.81 6.80 -5.34
C VAL A 61 17.36 8.22 -5.15
N ALA A 62 16.97 9.17 -6.00
CA ALA A 62 17.45 10.54 -5.91
C ALA A 62 17.08 11.25 -4.59
N ARG A 63 15.99 10.84 -3.93
CA ARG A 63 15.53 11.42 -2.65
C ARG A 63 16.09 10.71 -1.42
N THR A 64 16.40 9.42 -1.52
CA THR A 64 16.83 8.61 -0.37
C THR A 64 18.33 8.32 -0.38
N PHE A 65 19.04 8.67 -1.45
CA PHE A 65 20.48 8.49 -1.51
C PHE A 65 21.17 9.21 -0.35
N LEU A 66 21.91 8.45 0.46
CA LEU A 66 22.62 8.91 1.66
C LEU A 66 21.73 9.45 2.79
N TYR A 67 20.43 9.17 2.77
CA TYR A 67 19.57 9.48 3.91
C TYR A 67 19.62 8.36 4.96
N ASP A 68 19.63 8.77 6.23
CA ASP A 68 19.54 7.85 7.35
C ASP A 68 18.17 7.16 7.39
N HIS A 69 18.19 5.88 7.77
CA HIS A 69 16.99 5.09 8.01
C HIS A 69 16.86 4.87 9.51
N TYR A 70 15.73 5.27 10.09
CA TYR A 70 15.50 5.18 11.54
C TYR A 70 14.56 4.04 11.87
N THR A 71 14.82 3.38 12.99
CA THR A 71 13.90 2.45 13.63
C THR A 71 13.33 3.07 14.90
N VAL A 72 12.14 2.62 15.29
CA VAL A 72 11.52 3.04 16.55
C VAL A 72 11.91 2.02 17.61
N GLN A 73 12.50 2.50 18.71
CA GLN A 73 12.81 1.64 19.85
C GLN A 73 11.54 0.97 20.35
N GLY A 74 11.54 -0.35 20.51
CA GLY A 74 10.34 -1.11 20.88
C GLY A 74 9.32 -1.32 19.75
N GLY A 75 9.65 -0.92 18.52
CA GLY A 75 8.89 -1.24 17.31
C GLY A 75 7.84 -0.21 16.92
N VAL A 76 7.28 -0.39 15.72
CA VAL A 76 6.26 0.50 15.14
C VAL A 76 4.96 0.52 15.94
N SER A 77 4.68 -0.49 16.76
CA SER A 77 3.53 -0.50 17.68
C SER A 77 3.48 0.74 18.57
N GLN A 78 4.63 1.25 19.02
CA GLN A 78 4.68 2.48 19.82
C GLN A 78 4.17 3.72 19.05
N VAL A 79 4.41 3.77 17.74
CA VAL A 79 3.88 4.85 16.89
C VAL A 79 2.37 4.72 16.76
N VAL A 80 1.87 3.49 16.55
CA VAL A 80 0.43 3.22 16.47
C VAL A 80 -0.28 3.56 17.78
N ASP A 81 0.33 3.20 18.91
CA ASP A 81 -0.18 3.53 20.24
C ASP A 81 -0.20 5.04 20.46
N GLY A 82 0.89 5.74 20.12
CA GLY A 82 0.95 7.20 20.22
C GLY A 82 -0.07 7.92 19.33
N LEU A 83 -0.27 7.46 18.09
CA LEU A 83 -1.24 8.02 17.16
C LEU A 83 -2.69 7.73 17.58
N SER A 84 -2.95 6.57 18.20
CA SER A 84 -4.29 6.16 18.63
C SER A 84 -4.62 6.53 20.08
N PHE A 85 -3.67 7.11 20.82
CA PHE A 85 -3.80 7.45 22.23
C PHE A 85 -5.01 8.33 22.55
N TYR A 86 -5.32 9.29 21.67
CA TYR A 86 -6.41 10.24 21.86
C TYR A 86 -7.79 9.71 21.42
N LEU A 87 -7.86 8.48 20.89
CA LEU A 87 -9.13 7.86 20.51
C LEU A 87 -9.75 7.19 21.72
N SER A 88 -10.99 7.58 22.04
CA SER A 88 -11.76 6.89 23.09
C SER A 88 -12.11 5.46 22.67
N PRO A 89 -12.36 4.54 23.63
CA PRO A 89 -12.74 3.16 23.32
C PRO A 89 -13.97 3.03 22.40
N SER A 90 -14.92 3.98 22.45
CA SER A 90 -16.09 3.98 21.57
C SER A 90 -15.75 4.35 20.11
N GLN A 91 -14.67 5.10 19.90
CA GLN A 91 -14.16 5.50 18.58
C GLN A 91 -13.21 4.46 17.98
N LYS A 92 -12.64 3.57 18.80
CA LYS A 92 -11.70 2.52 18.37
C LYS A 92 -12.31 1.14 18.59
N ARG A 93 -12.78 0.51 17.51
CA ARG A 93 -13.32 -0.85 17.52
C ARG A 93 -12.30 -1.82 16.92
N VAL A 94 -11.77 -2.72 17.75
CA VAL A 94 -10.85 -3.79 17.34
C VAL A 94 -11.57 -5.13 17.38
N GLY A 95 -11.05 -6.14 16.67
CA GLY A 95 -11.69 -7.46 16.60
C GLY A 95 -13.05 -7.44 15.89
N VAL A 96 -13.29 -6.44 15.04
CA VAL A 96 -14.51 -6.32 14.23
C VAL A 96 -14.21 -6.59 12.76
N THR A 97 -15.16 -7.20 12.06
CA THR A 97 -15.07 -7.44 10.60
C THR A 97 -16.24 -6.78 9.91
N ILE A 98 -15.97 -5.85 8.98
CA ILE A 98 -17.02 -5.25 8.14
C ILE A 98 -17.57 -6.32 7.21
N THR A 99 -18.88 -6.54 7.27
CA THR A 99 -19.60 -7.56 6.49
C THR A 99 -20.47 -6.97 5.38
N ASP A 100 -20.85 -5.70 5.47
CA ASP A 100 -21.63 -5.02 4.44
C ASP A 100 -21.43 -3.50 4.46
N VAL A 101 -21.60 -2.85 3.31
CA VAL A 101 -21.65 -1.40 3.15
C VAL A 101 -22.87 -1.09 2.29
N PHE A 102 -23.82 -0.31 2.79
CA PHE A 102 -25.12 -0.11 2.13
C PHE A 102 -25.59 1.34 2.22
N PRO A 103 -26.46 1.81 1.30
CA PRO A 103 -27.12 3.11 1.45
C PRO A 103 -28.16 3.04 2.57
N GLN A 104 -28.13 3.98 3.52
CA GLN A 104 -29.09 3.97 4.63
C GLN A 104 -30.54 4.17 4.15
N HIS A 105 -30.72 5.05 3.15
CA HIS A 105 -31.98 5.18 2.45
C HIS A 105 -31.74 5.13 0.94
N VAL A 106 -32.55 4.38 0.22
CA VAL A 106 -32.47 4.24 -1.26
C VAL A 106 -32.56 5.60 -1.97
N ASN A 107 -33.30 6.54 -1.37
CA ASN A 107 -33.50 7.88 -1.90
C ASN A 107 -32.54 8.92 -1.30
N ASP A 108 -31.92 8.64 -0.15
CA ASP A 108 -30.92 9.52 0.47
C ASP A 108 -29.52 8.93 0.34
N LYS A 109 -28.81 9.40 -0.68
CA LYS A 109 -27.45 8.94 -1.02
C LYS A 109 -26.38 9.56 -0.12
N ARG A 110 -26.77 10.34 0.89
CA ARG A 110 -25.86 11.12 1.74
C ARG A 110 -25.47 10.38 3.01
N GLN A 111 -26.14 9.26 3.32
CA GLN A 111 -25.83 8.42 4.48
C GLN A 111 -25.53 6.97 4.10
N PHE A 112 -24.52 6.44 4.76
CA PHE A 112 -23.97 5.12 4.52
C PHE A 112 -24.11 4.28 5.78
N GLY A 113 -24.69 3.10 5.63
CA GLY A 113 -24.72 2.07 6.66
C GLY A 113 -23.50 1.14 6.54
N LEU A 114 -22.92 0.80 7.68
CA LEU A 114 -21.93 -0.25 7.84
C LEU A 114 -22.53 -1.36 8.70
N ARG A 115 -22.44 -2.59 8.21
CA ARG A 115 -22.68 -3.79 9.04
C ARG A 115 -21.34 -4.44 9.37
N PHE A 116 -21.16 -4.85 10.61
CA PHE A 116 -19.95 -5.50 11.07
C PHE A 116 -20.22 -6.55 12.14
N THR A 117 -19.38 -7.59 12.16
CA THR A 117 -19.40 -8.63 13.20
C THR A 117 -18.36 -8.33 14.27
N THR A 118 -18.71 -8.47 15.55
CA THR A 118 -17.74 -8.45 16.66
C THR A 118 -17.02 -9.79 16.80
N ALA A 119 -15.97 -9.83 17.64
CA ALA A 119 -15.24 -11.07 17.93
C ALA A 119 -16.13 -12.17 18.51
N ASP A 120 -17.21 -11.79 19.20
CA ASP A 120 -18.19 -12.71 19.79
C ASP A 120 -19.25 -13.19 18.78
N GLY A 121 -19.16 -12.77 17.52
CA GLY A 121 -20.09 -13.14 16.46
C GLY A 121 -21.34 -12.28 16.36
N GLU A 122 -21.48 -11.25 17.21
CA GLU A 122 -22.63 -10.35 17.19
C GLU A 122 -22.61 -9.45 15.94
N GLN A 123 -23.74 -9.36 15.24
CA GLN A 123 -23.92 -8.39 14.16
C GLN A 123 -24.32 -7.02 14.73
N MET A 124 -23.59 -5.99 14.32
CA MET A 124 -23.88 -4.61 14.64
C MET A 124 -24.01 -3.78 13.37
N GLU A 125 -24.74 -2.67 13.47
CA GLU A 125 -24.86 -1.69 12.41
C GLU A 125 -24.57 -0.28 12.93
N ALA A 126 -24.05 0.57 12.06
CA ALA A 126 -23.83 1.98 12.32
C ALA A 126 -23.98 2.80 11.04
N THR A 127 -24.43 4.05 11.17
CA THR A 127 -24.63 4.97 10.04
C THR A 127 -23.67 6.15 10.12
N PHE A 128 -23.25 6.62 8.94
CA PHE A 128 -22.27 7.69 8.80
C PHE A 128 -22.56 8.54 7.57
N ASP A 129 -22.22 9.82 7.64
CA ASP A 129 -22.24 10.70 6.48
C ASP A 129 -20.99 10.51 5.61
N HIS A 130 -19.86 10.13 6.20
CA HIS A 130 -18.62 9.88 5.47
C HIS A 130 -17.97 8.56 5.86
N ILE A 131 -17.40 7.89 4.85
CA ILE A 131 -16.57 6.70 5.06
C ILE A 131 -15.19 6.97 4.47
N VAL A 132 -14.15 6.84 5.28
CA VAL A 132 -12.75 6.89 4.84
C VAL A 132 -12.21 5.47 4.80
N PHE A 133 -12.04 4.94 3.59
CA PHE A 133 -11.34 3.69 3.38
C PHE A 133 -9.84 3.93 3.54
N ALA A 134 -9.23 3.32 4.55
CA ALA A 134 -7.79 3.39 4.83
C ALA A 134 -7.08 2.02 4.64
N SER A 135 -7.71 1.12 3.87
CA SER A 135 -7.28 -0.26 3.68
C SER A 135 -6.65 -0.52 2.32
N GLN A 136 -6.24 -1.77 2.08
CA GLN A 136 -5.78 -2.21 0.76
C GLN A 136 -6.89 -1.96 -0.28
N ALA A 137 -6.50 -1.62 -1.51
CA ALA A 137 -7.44 -1.29 -2.57
C ALA A 137 -8.32 -2.49 -2.95
N THR A 138 -7.82 -3.72 -2.82
CA THR A 138 -8.58 -4.97 -3.01
C THR A 138 -9.72 -5.08 -2.00
N GLN A 139 -9.42 -4.85 -0.72
CA GLN A 139 -10.42 -4.87 0.35
C GLN A 139 -11.44 -3.73 0.16
N THR A 140 -10.95 -2.51 -0.11
CA THR A 140 -11.80 -1.34 -0.39
C THR A 140 -12.72 -1.59 -1.58
N ALA A 141 -12.22 -2.20 -2.67
CA ALA A 141 -13.02 -2.53 -3.84
C ALA A 141 -14.15 -3.52 -3.49
N ARG A 142 -13.89 -4.53 -2.66
CA ARG A 142 -14.94 -5.46 -2.19
C ARG A 142 -16.03 -4.73 -1.42
N MET A 143 -15.66 -3.85 -0.48
CA MET A 143 -16.63 -3.04 0.28
C MET A 143 -17.45 -2.11 -0.61
N LEU A 144 -16.81 -1.42 -1.54
CA LEU A 144 -17.49 -0.54 -2.48
C LEU A 144 -18.38 -1.31 -3.47
N GLU A 145 -18.02 -2.56 -3.79
CA GLU A 145 -18.83 -3.45 -4.61
C GLU A 145 -20.10 -3.89 -3.90
N MET A 146 -20.05 -4.20 -2.59
CA MET A 146 -21.24 -4.45 -1.78
C MET A 146 -22.21 -3.26 -1.85
N TYR A 147 -21.69 -2.06 -1.64
CA TYR A 147 -22.47 -0.83 -1.77
C TYR A 147 -23.07 -0.66 -3.17
N TYR A 148 -22.26 -0.85 -4.22
CA TYR A 148 -22.70 -0.74 -5.60
C TYR A 148 -23.80 -1.77 -5.96
N HIS A 149 -23.75 -2.97 -5.41
CA HIS A 149 -24.80 -3.98 -5.57
C HIS A 149 -26.13 -3.54 -4.96
N HIS A 150 -26.12 -2.94 -3.76
CA HIS A 150 -27.35 -2.38 -3.15
C HIS A 150 -27.95 -1.26 -4.01
N LEU A 151 -27.11 -0.38 -4.55
CA LEU A 151 -27.55 0.66 -5.48
C LEU A 151 -28.20 0.09 -6.76
N SER A 152 -27.67 -1.02 -7.27
CA SER A 152 -28.14 -1.65 -8.51
C SER A 152 -29.47 -2.39 -8.36
N ARG A 153 -29.83 -2.81 -7.14
CA ARG A 153 -31.10 -3.49 -6.82
C ARG A 153 -32.26 -2.53 -6.56
N SER A 154 -31.95 -1.25 -6.37
CA SER A 154 -32.94 -0.22 -6.11
C SER A 154 -33.72 0.12 -7.39
N SER A 155 -35.05 0.03 -7.35
CA SER A 155 -35.93 0.25 -8.50
C SER A 155 -35.77 1.67 -9.09
N GLY A 156 -35.40 1.77 -10.37
CA GLY A 156 -35.32 3.04 -11.13
C GLY A 156 -34.13 3.14 -12.10
N ASN A 157 -33.99 4.26 -12.82
CA ASN A 157 -32.86 4.58 -13.72
C ASN A 157 -31.53 4.86 -12.97
N PHE A 158 -31.29 4.17 -11.86
CA PHE A 158 -30.26 4.51 -10.88
C PHE A 158 -28.83 4.22 -11.36
N LEU A 159 -28.66 3.18 -12.20
CA LEU A 159 -27.37 2.85 -12.82
C LEU A 159 -26.79 3.99 -13.66
N SER A 160 -27.65 4.91 -14.12
CA SER A 160 -27.30 6.09 -14.89
C SER A 160 -27.04 7.33 -14.00
N SER A 161 -27.20 7.22 -12.68
CA SER A 161 -26.98 8.35 -11.77
C SER A 161 -25.48 8.71 -11.65
N PRO A 162 -25.13 10.00 -11.48
CA PRO A 162 -23.74 10.43 -11.32
C PRO A 162 -23.01 9.69 -10.20
N HIS A 163 -23.71 9.41 -9.10
CA HIS A 163 -23.17 8.65 -7.96
C HIS A 163 -22.79 7.22 -8.32
N SER A 164 -23.65 6.49 -9.03
CA SER A 164 -23.38 5.12 -9.48
C SER A 164 -22.25 5.05 -10.51
N GLN A 165 -22.17 6.05 -11.40
CA GLN A 165 -21.05 6.16 -12.34
C GLN A 165 -19.73 6.41 -11.61
N ARG A 166 -19.72 7.29 -10.60
CA ARG A 166 -18.55 7.56 -9.76
C ARG A 166 -18.11 6.33 -8.97
N CYS A 167 -19.04 5.62 -8.32
CA CYS A 167 -18.72 4.36 -7.62
C CYS A 167 -18.09 3.34 -8.57
N ARG A 168 -18.58 3.24 -9.81
CA ARG A 168 -18.00 2.37 -10.83
C ARG A 168 -16.58 2.79 -11.22
N GLN A 169 -16.33 4.08 -11.43
CA GLN A 169 -14.99 4.60 -11.73
C GLN A 169 -14.00 4.37 -10.58
N GLN A 170 -14.47 4.50 -9.34
CA GLN A 170 -13.70 4.19 -8.13
C GLN A 170 -13.33 2.69 -8.11
N LEU A 171 -14.30 1.80 -8.33
CA LEU A 171 -14.07 0.35 -8.42
C LEU A 171 -13.07 -0.02 -9.54
N GLU A 172 -13.25 0.54 -10.73
CA GLU A 172 -12.35 0.32 -11.86
C GLU A 172 -10.92 0.78 -11.56
N SER A 173 -10.76 1.91 -10.87
CA SER A 173 -9.43 2.43 -10.48
C SER A 173 -8.80 1.56 -9.39
N LEU A 174 -9.55 1.15 -8.36
CA LEU A 174 -9.04 0.29 -7.29
C LEU A 174 -8.62 -1.09 -7.82
N ARG A 175 -9.37 -1.68 -8.75
CA ARG A 175 -9.07 -2.98 -9.37
C ARG A 175 -7.81 -3.00 -10.23
N ARG A 176 -7.34 -1.83 -10.69
CA ARG A 176 -6.08 -1.69 -11.43
C ARG A 176 -4.84 -1.71 -10.54
N MET A 177 -5.01 -1.69 -9.21
CA MET A 177 -3.90 -1.77 -8.27
C MET A 177 -3.48 -3.22 -8.07
N ARG A 178 -2.19 -3.49 -8.27
CA ARG A 178 -1.61 -4.83 -8.14
C ARG A 178 -1.12 -5.06 -6.72
N TYR A 179 -1.36 -6.26 -6.22
CA TYR A 179 -0.87 -6.73 -4.94
C TYR A 179 -0.12 -8.05 -5.11
N GLU A 180 0.90 -8.27 -4.29
CA GLU A 180 1.66 -9.53 -4.25
C GLU A 180 1.76 -10.05 -2.82
N LYS A 181 1.72 -11.36 -2.66
CA LYS A 181 1.90 -11.99 -1.35
C LYS A 181 3.37 -11.92 -0.93
N SER A 182 3.58 -11.53 0.32
CA SER A 182 4.87 -11.58 0.98
C SER A 182 4.77 -12.43 2.24
N THR A 183 5.81 -13.19 2.55
CA THR A 183 5.93 -13.92 3.81
C THR A 183 7.07 -13.36 4.62
N VAL A 184 6.83 -13.14 5.90
CA VAL A 184 7.82 -12.73 6.89
C VAL A 184 7.88 -13.77 8.00
N VAL A 185 9.08 -14.19 8.35
CA VAL A 185 9.35 -15.11 9.45
C VAL A 185 10.32 -14.44 10.41
N CYS A 186 9.93 -14.32 11.68
CA CYS A 186 10.83 -13.96 12.76
C CYS A 186 11.36 -15.25 13.38
N HIS A 187 12.69 -15.40 13.52
CA HIS A 187 13.31 -16.66 13.94
C HIS A 187 14.72 -16.46 14.50
N THR A 188 15.30 -17.53 15.04
CA THR A 188 16.69 -17.57 15.54
C THR A 188 17.62 -18.47 14.72
N ASP A 189 17.13 -19.11 13.64
CA ASP A 189 17.94 -19.95 12.75
C ASP A 189 19.07 -19.18 12.05
N THR A 190 20.31 -19.41 12.48
CA THR A 190 21.52 -18.80 11.92
C THR A 190 22.07 -19.54 10.71
N THR A 191 21.54 -20.72 10.37
CA THR A 191 22.03 -21.52 9.23
C THR A 191 21.75 -20.87 7.88
N ILE A 192 20.83 -19.90 7.84
CA ILE A 192 20.51 -19.12 6.65
C ILE A 192 21.48 -17.94 6.40
N LEU A 193 22.32 -17.60 7.38
CA LEU A 193 23.31 -16.53 7.27
C LEU A 193 24.62 -17.06 6.67
N PRO A 194 25.54 -16.18 6.23
CA PRO A 194 26.87 -16.59 5.81
C PRO A 194 27.56 -17.46 6.89
N PRO A 195 28.29 -18.53 6.51
CA PRO A 195 28.89 -19.46 7.48
C PRO A 195 29.87 -18.80 8.45
N LYS A 196 30.50 -17.69 8.04
CA LYS A 196 31.39 -16.91 8.89
C LYS A 196 30.65 -15.72 9.48
N GLN A 197 30.65 -15.62 10.81
CA GLN A 197 29.99 -14.55 11.54
C GLN A 197 30.54 -13.15 11.18
N GLU A 198 31.81 -13.06 10.78
CA GLU A 198 32.44 -11.81 10.31
C GLU A 198 31.80 -11.23 9.04
N HIS A 199 31.08 -12.06 8.28
CA HIS A 199 30.36 -11.66 7.08
C HIS A 199 28.90 -11.28 7.34
N TRP A 200 28.41 -11.47 8.57
CA TRP A 200 27.05 -11.10 8.90
C TRP A 200 26.90 -9.59 8.82
N ARG A 201 25.90 -9.16 8.05
CA ARG A 201 25.48 -7.77 7.95
C ARG A 201 24.14 -7.60 8.64
N ASP A 202 23.78 -6.35 8.93
CA ASP A 202 22.45 -6.07 9.48
C ASP A 202 21.37 -6.54 8.49
N LEU A 203 21.59 -6.37 7.18
CA LEU A 203 20.76 -6.91 6.12
C LEU A 203 21.56 -7.85 5.21
N ASN A 204 21.10 -9.10 5.10
CA ASN A 204 21.71 -10.14 4.26
C ASN A 204 20.75 -10.51 3.13
N LEU A 205 21.24 -10.51 1.90
CA LEU A 205 20.43 -10.77 0.71
C LEU A 205 20.86 -12.07 0.05
N VAL A 206 19.88 -12.87 -0.34
CA VAL A 206 20.09 -14.06 -1.17
C VAL A 206 19.24 -13.93 -2.42
N SER A 207 19.90 -13.80 -3.56
CA SER A 207 19.25 -13.86 -4.86
C SER A 207 18.89 -15.30 -5.20
N PRO A 208 17.76 -15.53 -5.89
CA PRO A 208 17.42 -16.87 -6.35
C PRO A 208 18.44 -17.37 -7.38
N LEU A 209 18.78 -18.66 -7.30
CA LEU A 209 19.73 -19.30 -8.23
C LEU A 209 19.25 -19.26 -9.69
N ASN A 210 17.94 -19.26 -9.90
CA ASN A 210 17.31 -19.09 -11.21
C ASN A 210 16.14 -18.11 -11.09
N PRO A 211 16.29 -16.84 -11.53
CA PRO A 211 15.23 -15.82 -11.45
C PRO A 211 13.97 -16.17 -12.23
N HIS A 212 14.05 -17.10 -13.19
CA HIS A 212 12.94 -17.59 -14.00
C HIS A 212 12.32 -18.88 -13.44
N SER A 213 12.83 -19.39 -12.31
CA SER A 213 12.18 -20.48 -11.61
C SER A 213 10.88 -19.98 -10.99
N PRO A 214 9.73 -20.66 -11.22
CA PRO A 214 8.47 -20.30 -10.58
C PRO A 214 8.54 -20.39 -9.05
N ASP A 215 9.49 -21.18 -8.51
CA ASP A 215 9.61 -21.44 -7.08
C ASP A 215 10.43 -20.38 -6.32
N ALA A 216 11.16 -19.50 -7.02
CA ALA A 216 12.13 -18.60 -6.42
C ALA A 216 12.30 -17.32 -7.25
N SER A 217 11.26 -16.48 -7.32
CA SER A 217 11.33 -15.20 -8.06
C SER A 217 11.66 -13.99 -7.17
N PHE A 218 11.76 -14.18 -5.86
CA PHE A 218 12.04 -13.13 -4.88
C PHE A 218 13.49 -13.17 -4.41
N THR A 219 14.07 -11.99 -4.17
CA THR A 219 15.25 -11.87 -3.33
C THR A 219 14.83 -12.06 -1.87
N MET A 220 15.39 -13.08 -1.23
CA MET A 220 15.26 -13.27 0.21
C MET A 220 16.09 -12.22 0.94
N ALA A 221 15.51 -11.62 1.96
CA ALA A 221 16.15 -10.60 2.76
C ALA A 221 16.03 -10.92 4.26
N THR A 222 17.17 -11.10 4.92
CA THR A 222 17.25 -11.42 6.35
C THR A 222 17.86 -10.24 7.10
N HIS A 223 17.06 -9.61 7.96
CA HIS A 223 17.48 -8.54 8.84
C HIS A 223 17.81 -9.12 10.23
N ILE A 224 19.01 -8.86 10.74
CA ILE A 224 19.36 -9.09 12.15
C ILE A 224 18.73 -7.96 12.96
N ILE A 225 17.60 -8.22 13.60
CA ILE A 225 16.84 -7.18 14.33
C ILE A 225 17.34 -7.00 15.77
N TRP A 226 17.97 -8.02 16.34
CA TRP A 226 18.57 -7.96 17.67
C TRP A 226 19.64 -9.02 17.82
N ARG A 227 20.71 -8.73 18.57
CA ARG A 227 21.77 -9.69 18.87
C ARG A 227 22.46 -9.42 20.20
N THR A 228 22.92 -10.48 20.83
CA THR A 228 23.87 -10.49 21.95
C THR A 228 25.08 -11.36 21.58
N SER A 229 25.93 -11.72 22.55
CA SER A 229 27.00 -12.70 22.36
C SER A 229 26.46 -14.09 22.01
N ASP A 230 25.30 -14.46 22.56
CA ASP A 230 24.82 -15.84 22.57
C ASP A 230 23.50 -16.02 21.80
N GLU A 231 22.81 -14.93 21.48
CA GLU A 231 21.49 -14.97 20.85
C GLU A 231 21.40 -13.98 19.69
N VAL A 232 20.65 -14.36 18.66
CA VAL A 232 20.35 -13.51 17.52
C VAL A 232 18.91 -13.73 17.09
N VAL A 233 18.19 -12.62 16.94
CA VAL A 233 16.83 -12.61 16.43
C VAL A 233 16.86 -11.98 15.05
N MET A 234 16.26 -12.68 14.09
CA MET A 234 16.24 -12.30 12.69
C MET A 234 14.82 -12.24 12.17
N GLN A 235 14.62 -11.36 11.19
CA GLN A 235 13.42 -11.32 10.37
C GLN A 235 13.79 -11.60 8.92
N THR A 236 13.32 -12.74 8.40
CA THR A 236 13.49 -13.13 7.00
C THR A 236 12.22 -12.85 6.22
N THR A 237 12.35 -12.08 5.15
CA THR A 237 11.26 -11.77 4.21
C THR A 237 11.45 -12.51 2.91
N ASN A 238 10.36 -13.10 2.41
CA ASN A 238 10.28 -13.93 1.22
C ASN A 238 11.39 -14.99 1.20
N PRO A 239 11.46 -15.87 2.23
CA PRO A 239 12.44 -16.93 2.30
C PRO A 239 12.38 -17.81 1.05
N LEU A 240 13.55 -18.17 0.53
CA LEU A 240 13.66 -19.09 -0.59
C LEU A 240 13.28 -20.50 -0.12
N PRO A 241 12.58 -21.32 -0.93
CA PRO A 241 12.14 -22.65 -0.48
C PRO A 241 13.25 -23.55 0.07
N TYR A 242 14.45 -23.46 -0.49
CA TYR A 242 15.63 -24.23 -0.08
C TYR A 242 16.43 -23.59 1.07
N LEU A 243 16.07 -22.38 1.48
CA LEU A 243 16.70 -21.64 2.57
C LEU A 243 15.64 -21.09 3.53
N PHE A 244 14.54 -21.82 3.67
CA PHE A 244 13.44 -21.45 4.55
C PHE A 244 13.88 -21.69 5.99
N PRO A 245 13.69 -20.73 6.92
CA PRO A 245 14.08 -20.90 8.32
C PRO A 245 13.47 -22.17 8.93
N LEU A 246 14.24 -22.89 9.74
CA LEU A 246 13.77 -24.12 10.39
C LEU A 246 12.57 -23.85 11.32
N GLU A 247 11.49 -24.62 11.18
CA GLU A 247 10.20 -24.35 11.85
C GLU A 247 10.30 -24.26 13.38
N HIS A 248 11.12 -25.10 14.01
CA HIS A 248 11.32 -25.09 15.46
C HIS A 248 12.07 -23.86 15.99
N THR A 249 12.60 -23.01 15.10
CA THR A 249 13.26 -21.74 15.47
C THR A 249 12.37 -20.53 15.26
N TRP A 250 11.14 -20.72 14.74
CA TRP A 250 10.24 -19.62 14.47
C TRP A 250 9.74 -19.02 15.78
N ILE A 251 9.85 -17.70 15.87
CA ILE A 251 9.19 -16.87 16.87
C ILE A 251 7.80 -16.50 16.35
N SER A 252 7.72 -16.13 15.07
CA SER A 252 6.45 -15.82 14.40
C SER A 252 6.55 -15.97 12.89
N LYS A 253 5.41 -16.18 12.24
CA LYS A 253 5.27 -16.18 10.77
C LYS A 253 4.02 -15.42 10.38
N SER A 254 4.13 -14.61 9.35
CA SER A 254 3.01 -13.84 8.81
C SER A 254 3.07 -13.78 7.30
N THR A 255 1.91 -13.84 6.67
CA THR A 255 1.76 -13.65 5.22
C THR A 255 0.77 -12.52 5.00
N PHE A 256 1.14 -11.56 4.15
CA PHE A 256 0.33 -10.39 3.82
C PHE A 256 0.44 -10.05 2.33
N GLU A 257 -0.42 -9.17 1.84
CA GLU A 257 -0.46 -8.74 0.44
C GLU A 257 0.06 -7.32 0.33
N ARG A 258 1.19 -7.09 -0.35
CA ARG A 258 1.77 -5.75 -0.53
C ARG A 258 1.41 -5.15 -1.89
N PHE A 259 1.08 -3.86 -1.90
CA PHE A 259 0.90 -3.11 -3.14
C PHE A 259 2.20 -3.06 -3.98
N VAL A 260 2.09 -3.42 -5.25
CA VAL A 260 3.16 -3.30 -6.25
C VAL A 260 2.80 -2.22 -7.25
N LEU A 261 3.63 -1.18 -7.32
CA LEU A 261 3.40 -0.06 -8.22
C LEU A 261 3.73 -0.45 -9.66
N THR A 262 2.72 -0.54 -10.52
CA THR A 262 2.86 -0.66 -11.98
C THR A 262 2.55 0.68 -12.66
N LEU A 263 2.84 0.81 -13.98
CA LEU A 263 2.39 1.98 -14.75
C LEU A 263 0.87 2.16 -14.68
N GLN A 264 0.12 1.07 -14.87
CA GLN A 264 -1.35 1.08 -14.75
C GLN A 264 -1.80 1.48 -13.33
N GLY A 265 -1.13 0.95 -12.31
CA GLY A 265 -1.39 1.29 -10.91
C GLY A 265 -1.13 2.76 -10.63
N ARG A 266 -0.03 3.33 -11.13
CA ARG A 266 0.25 4.77 -11.02
C ARG A 266 -0.88 5.60 -11.62
N ASP A 267 -1.29 5.30 -12.85
CA ASP A 267 -2.33 6.06 -13.54
C ASP A 267 -3.67 5.94 -12.78
N ALA A 268 -3.98 4.77 -12.23
CA ALA A 268 -5.16 4.58 -11.39
C ALA A 268 -5.11 5.39 -10.07
N ARG A 269 -3.92 5.56 -9.47
CA ARG A 269 -3.76 6.41 -8.27
C ARG A 269 -4.05 7.88 -8.55
N GLN A 270 -3.82 8.35 -9.78
CA GLN A 270 -4.09 9.74 -10.15
C GLN A 270 -5.57 10.11 -10.07
N SER A 271 -6.46 9.13 -10.21
CA SER A 271 -7.89 9.30 -9.97
C SER A 271 -8.21 9.70 -8.52
N PHE A 272 -7.37 9.32 -7.56
CA PHE A 272 -7.55 9.60 -6.13
C PHE A 272 -6.62 10.68 -5.59
N PHE A 273 -5.48 10.90 -6.22
CA PHE A 273 -4.47 11.84 -5.76
C PHE A 273 -3.77 12.51 -6.95
N LEU A 274 -3.75 13.84 -6.99
CA LEU A 274 -3.04 14.60 -8.02
C LEU A 274 -1.78 15.22 -7.44
N THR A 275 -0.64 15.03 -8.10
CA THR A 275 0.62 15.68 -7.73
C THR A 275 0.73 17.03 -8.44
N ARG A 276 0.61 18.14 -7.71
CA ARG A 276 0.87 19.50 -8.20
C ARG A 276 2.34 19.88 -7.97
N GLY A 277 3.26 19.30 -8.74
CA GLY A 277 4.68 19.65 -8.71
C GLY A 277 5.29 19.76 -7.30
N ALA A 278 6.34 20.56 -7.16
CA ALA A 278 6.98 20.84 -5.87
C ALA A 278 6.91 22.32 -5.51
N LYS A 279 6.38 22.65 -4.32
CA LYS A 279 6.58 23.98 -3.69
C LYS A 279 7.68 23.83 -2.63
N HIS A 280 8.70 24.68 -2.68
CA HIS A 280 9.86 24.63 -1.78
C HIS A 280 10.54 23.24 -1.71
N GLY A 281 10.56 22.52 -2.84
CA GLY A 281 11.15 21.17 -2.92
C GLY A 281 10.27 20.05 -2.35
N ARG A 282 9.11 20.36 -1.75
CA ARG A 282 8.15 19.35 -1.26
C ARG A 282 7.07 19.09 -2.32
N PRO A 283 6.80 17.83 -2.69
CA PRO A 283 5.68 17.50 -3.56
C PRO A 283 4.39 18.00 -2.91
N THR A 284 3.58 18.78 -3.63
CA THR A 284 2.23 19.11 -3.13
C THR A 284 1.23 18.17 -3.79
N SER A 285 0.57 17.33 -2.99
CA SER A 285 -0.53 16.49 -3.45
C SER A 285 -1.86 17.14 -3.11
N VAL A 286 -2.81 17.08 -4.03
CA VAL A 286 -4.21 17.43 -3.80
C VAL A 286 -5.10 16.21 -4.04
N LEU A 287 -6.32 16.24 -3.52
CA LEU A 287 -7.30 15.18 -3.74
C LEU A 287 -7.63 15.07 -5.24
N GLY A 288 -7.71 13.84 -5.72
CA GLY A 288 -8.09 13.53 -7.09
C GLY A 288 -9.60 13.57 -7.32
N PRO A 289 -10.04 13.50 -8.58
CA PRO A 289 -11.45 13.66 -8.95
C PRO A 289 -12.39 12.60 -8.35
N LEU A 290 -11.88 11.45 -7.90
CA LEU A 290 -12.68 10.37 -7.29
C LEU A 290 -12.71 10.39 -5.76
N GLN A 291 -12.17 11.44 -5.11
CA GLN A 291 -12.27 11.64 -3.66
C GLN A 291 -13.54 12.39 -3.28
N GLY A 292 -14.22 11.98 -2.22
CA GLY A 292 -15.37 12.69 -1.66
C GLY A 292 -16.64 12.62 -2.54
N PRO A 293 -17.62 13.50 -2.29
CA PRO A 293 -18.94 13.44 -2.92
C PRO A 293 -18.91 13.68 -4.44
N PRO A 294 -19.93 13.25 -5.19
CA PRO A 294 -19.98 13.39 -6.65
C PRO A 294 -19.84 14.83 -7.16
N GLU A 295 -20.34 15.81 -6.40
CA GLU A 295 -20.33 17.23 -6.75
C GLU A 295 -19.14 18.00 -6.15
N ALA A 296 -18.17 17.31 -5.54
CA ALA A 296 -16.97 17.96 -5.01
C ALA A 296 -16.19 18.66 -6.15
N PRO A 297 -15.86 19.96 -6.02
CA PRO A 297 -15.13 20.66 -7.07
C PRO A 297 -13.78 19.99 -7.33
N VAL A 298 -13.54 19.62 -8.59
CA VAL A 298 -12.34 18.92 -9.10
C VAL A 298 -11.04 19.72 -8.86
N HIS A 299 -11.16 20.99 -8.47
CA HIS A 299 -10.04 21.90 -8.26
C HIS A 299 -10.15 22.62 -6.93
N VAL A 300 -9.76 21.92 -5.86
CA VAL A 300 -9.49 22.57 -4.59
C VAL A 300 -8.15 23.32 -4.70
N HIS A 301 -8.16 24.65 -4.69
CA HIS A 301 -6.96 25.48 -4.86
C HIS A 301 -6.25 25.80 -3.54
N SER A 302 -6.88 25.53 -2.40
CA SER A 302 -6.31 25.76 -1.06
C SER A 302 -6.78 24.75 -0.01
N GLN A 303 -5.98 24.50 1.03
CA GLN A 303 -6.39 23.65 2.18
C GLN A 303 -7.68 24.15 2.86
N ARG A 304 -7.96 25.47 2.83
CA ARG A 304 -9.21 26.04 3.37
C ARG A 304 -10.43 25.71 2.52
N GLU A 305 -10.29 25.64 1.20
CA GLU A 305 -11.35 25.16 0.30
C GLU A 305 -11.50 23.64 0.31
N ALA A 306 -10.46 22.89 0.71
CA ALA A 306 -10.51 21.43 0.86
C ALA A 306 -11.43 20.98 1.99
N CYS A 307 -11.59 21.84 3.00
CA CYS A 307 -12.45 21.60 4.15
C CYS A 307 -13.89 22.09 3.95
N ALA A 308 -14.17 22.84 2.88
CA ALA A 308 -15.52 23.32 2.55
C ALA A 308 -16.53 22.21 2.13
N PRO A 309 -16.14 21.12 1.42
CA PRO A 309 -17.06 20.05 1.00
C PRO A 309 -17.58 19.18 2.16
N PHE A 310 -16.95 19.24 3.34
CA PHE A 310 -17.40 18.48 4.52
C PHE A 310 -18.73 18.99 5.10
N ARG A 311 -19.33 20.06 4.55
CA ARG A 311 -20.45 20.76 5.19
C ARG A 311 -21.85 20.45 4.62
N SER A 312 -22.00 19.62 3.57
CA SER A 312 -23.35 19.36 3.05
C SER A 312 -23.64 18.01 2.40
N GLU A 313 -22.65 17.23 1.96
CA GLU A 313 -22.91 15.95 1.27
C GLU A 313 -21.96 14.84 1.69
N GLY A 314 -22.53 13.70 2.07
CA GLY A 314 -21.80 12.49 2.40
C GLY A 314 -21.02 11.91 1.23
N GLY A 315 -19.91 11.21 1.52
CA GLY A 315 -19.07 10.67 0.46
C GLY A 315 -17.98 9.69 0.92
N PHE A 316 -17.43 8.98 -0.07
CA PHE A 316 -16.31 8.05 0.12
C PHE A 316 -14.97 8.75 -0.07
N TRP A 317 -14.07 8.53 0.88
CA TRP A 317 -12.70 9.01 0.84
C TRP A 317 -11.74 7.82 0.87
N PHE A 318 -10.59 7.98 0.23
CA PHE A 318 -9.64 6.90 0.02
C PHE A 318 -8.25 7.32 0.48
N CYS A 319 -7.69 6.52 1.38
CA CYS A 319 -6.28 6.50 1.72
C CYS A 319 -5.88 5.03 1.95
N GLY A 320 -4.59 4.76 2.07
CA GLY A 320 -4.11 3.38 2.23
C GLY A 320 -2.68 3.24 1.81
N SER A 321 -2.12 2.03 1.95
CA SER A 321 -0.72 1.76 1.59
C SER A 321 -0.38 2.16 0.16
N TRP A 322 -1.35 2.09 -0.75
CA TRP A 322 -1.19 2.44 -2.16
C TRP A 322 -1.17 3.96 -2.42
N SER A 323 -1.55 4.82 -1.47
CA SER A 323 -1.50 6.29 -1.63
C SER A 323 -0.05 6.82 -1.80
N TYR A 324 0.12 8.11 -2.14
CA TYR A 324 1.47 8.67 -2.28
C TYR A 324 2.21 8.69 -0.93
N GLY A 325 3.38 8.07 -0.91
CA GLY A 325 4.18 7.80 0.29
C GLY A 325 4.86 6.44 0.15
N VAL A 326 5.79 6.09 1.04
CA VAL A 326 6.37 4.73 1.03
C VAL A 326 5.31 3.78 1.62
N PRO A 327 4.89 2.72 0.90
CA PRO A 327 3.86 1.78 1.34
C PRO A 327 4.42 0.86 2.43
N LEU A 328 4.51 1.33 3.68
CA LEU A 328 5.02 0.52 4.79
C LEU A 328 3.95 0.02 5.75
N LEU A 329 2.71 0.52 5.68
CA LEU A 329 1.65 0.15 6.63
C LEU A 329 0.33 -0.13 5.92
N GLU A 330 -0.29 -1.26 6.27
CA GLU A 330 -1.57 -1.75 5.74
C GLU A 330 -2.56 -2.01 6.86
N GLY A 331 -3.85 -1.77 6.62
CA GLY A 331 -4.94 -2.31 7.43
C GLY A 331 -5.58 -1.37 8.47
N ALA A 332 -5.81 -0.09 8.16
CA ALA A 332 -6.63 0.78 9.00
C ALA A 332 -7.98 1.12 8.33
N PHE A 333 -8.99 1.45 9.13
CA PHE A 333 -10.22 2.11 8.69
C PHE A 333 -10.45 3.28 9.63
N LEU A 334 -10.84 4.43 9.08
CA LEU A 334 -11.17 5.59 9.88
C LEU A 334 -12.56 6.07 9.46
N VAL A 335 -13.43 6.28 10.44
CA VAL A 335 -14.78 6.78 10.19
C VAL A 335 -14.91 8.11 10.90
N VAL A 336 -15.40 9.12 10.19
CA VAL A 336 -15.56 10.49 10.71
C VAL A 336 -17.06 10.76 10.79
N HIS A 337 -17.50 11.16 11.99
CA HIS A 337 -18.86 11.63 12.25
C HIS A 337 -19.04 13.08 11.81
#